data_AF-A0A7X9B6M6-F1
#
_entry.id   AF-A0A7X9B6M6-F1
#
_cell.length_a   1.000
_cell.length_b   1.000
_cell.length_c   1.000
_cell.angle_alpha   90.00
_cell.angle_beta   90.00
_cell.angle_gamma   90.00
#
_symmetry.space_group_name_H-M   'P 1'
#
loop_
_entity.id
_entity.type
_entity.pdbx_description
1 polymer ?
#
loop_
_entity_poly.entity_id
_entity_poly.type
_entity_poly.pdbx_seq_one_letter_code
_entity_poly.pdbx_strand_id
1 'polypeptide(L)'
;MTAMRFGAILMNPAGEYGFYLSHRVVLTVPAPGSVRAVGAADFAADRVFARDGVAISFLPQLLAAAESHACFENSLAMMTFFLALPENSDGEALYKYIEQKRGGHMEECSVSKADPSAGDQGRSNNEERNNMAVNSDYNPKEDFNRKFAEARKQFKRPNILVCGYTGSGKSSLLRAVLGDIVPEDAIGAGKPKTMGYDCYENDLVRVWDSKGLELGETESEFTEETRRFIRERQNDSNVDNHIHLVWYTILGPEARVTECDKNLIRRIFNPDNVIVVITKDDVTQPAQRQALRDKLMEAGVPIGRILFASGEEGGARGCKELMALSYSMLPEAYKDAFMDAQRVDREAKIEAVYRKETKARAIIGTAVATASGVGAVPIPFSDAALLVPLQVGMIASLAGLYGLQEEAIKQSALPFVAKLVGVFTATTLLKLIPGLGNAVNAAVAGTLTGAMGLFVKKNFIESAIAKIEGRPEPPLKFDIELFKTFLNEYKKHGGKMI
;
A
#
# COMPACT_ATOMS: atom_id res chain seq x y z
N MET A 1 -0.20 5.37 -24.71
CA MET A 1 0.17 4.77 -23.41
C MET A 1 -0.82 5.17 -22.31
N THR A 2 -1.22 4.24 -21.44
CA THR A 2 -2.29 4.39 -20.43
C THR A 2 -1.76 4.78 -19.05
N ALA A 3 -0.53 4.39 -18.70
CA ALA A 3 0.11 4.78 -17.43
C ALA A 3 1.65 4.72 -17.47
N MET A 4 2.29 5.84 -17.13
CA MET A 4 3.76 5.96 -17.01
C MET A 4 4.20 5.50 -15.61
N ARG A 5 5.24 4.66 -15.51
CA ARG A 5 5.76 4.14 -14.24
C ARG A 5 7.15 4.68 -13.93
N PHE A 6 7.36 5.02 -12.66
CA PHE A 6 8.68 5.36 -12.13
C PHE A 6 9.69 4.24 -12.42
N GLY A 7 10.90 4.59 -12.85
CA GLY A 7 11.91 3.64 -13.29
C GLY A 7 11.70 3.06 -14.67
N ALA A 8 10.75 3.57 -15.46
CA ALA A 8 10.61 3.12 -16.84
C ALA A 8 11.79 3.57 -17.71
N ILE A 9 12.22 2.71 -18.63
CA ILE A 9 13.27 3.06 -19.59
C ILE A 9 12.62 3.81 -20.75
N LEU A 10 13.05 5.04 -20.91
CA LEU A 10 12.72 5.95 -21.98
C LEU A 10 13.78 5.91 -23.08
N MET A 11 13.36 6.30 -24.28
CA MET A 11 14.24 6.60 -25.40
C MET A 11 13.78 7.92 -26.03
N ASN A 12 14.74 8.72 -26.50
CA ASN A 12 14.48 9.94 -27.24
C ASN A 12 14.67 9.74 -28.76
N PRO A 13 14.30 10.72 -29.60
CA PRO A 13 14.48 10.64 -31.05
C PRO A 13 15.93 10.45 -31.50
N ALA A 14 16.90 10.88 -30.69
CA ALA A 14 18.33 10.70 -30.94
C ALA A 14 18.84 9.27 -30.61
N GLY A 15 17.98 8.40 -30.08
CA GLY A 15 18.32 7.03 -29.70
C GLY A 15 18.99 6.91 -28.34
N GLU A 16 18.98 7.97 -27.52
CA GLU A 16 19.53 7.95 -26.18
C GLU A 16 18.51 7.41 -25.19
N TYR A 17 19.00 6.67 -24.19
CA TYR A 17 18.16 6.06 -23.16
C TYR A 17 18.14 6.90 -21.88
N GLY A 18 17.11 6.70 -21.07
CA GLY A 18 17.06 7.27 -19.73
C GLY A 18 16.07 6.55 -18.83
N PHE A 19 16.24 6.64 -17.51
CA PHE A 19 15.22 6.18 -16.58
C PHE A 19 14.26 7.33 -16.26
N TYR A 20 12.97 7.09 -16.44
CA TYR A 20 11.91 8.02 -16.05
C TYR A 20 11.78 8.10 -14.54
N LEU A 21 11.93 9.30 -13.98
CA LEU A 21 11.66 9.57 -12.57
C LEU A 21 10.31 10.27 -12.42
N SER A 22 10.02 11.23 -13.28
CA SER A 22 8.74 11.94 -13.27
C SER A 22 8.51 12.64 -14.60
N HIS A 23 7.35 13.25 -14.75
CA HIS A 23 7.02 14.12 -15.89
C HIS A 23 7.96 15.33 -16.03
N ARG A 24 8.87 15.56 -15.06
CA ARG A 24 9.89 16.62 -15.11
C ARG A 24 11.32 16.11 -15.20
N VAL A 25 11.60 14.84 -14.88
CA VAL A 25 12.98 14.37 -14.66
C VAL A 25 13.22 13.00 -15.27
N VAL A 26 14.37 12.88 -15.96
CA VAL A 26 14.93 11.64 -16.50
C VAL A 26 16.37 11.49 -16.02
N LEU A 27 16.78 10.31 -15.56
CA LEU A 27 18.20 10.00 -15.33
C LEU A 27 18.84 9.45 -16.60
N THR A 28 19.93 10.05 -17.03
CA THR A 28 20.60 9.75 -18.30
C THR A 28 22.11 10.08 -18.20
N VAL A 29 22.90 9.66 -19.17
CA VAL A 29 24.31 10.03 -19.33
C VAL A 29 24.43 10.70 -20.71
N PRO A 30 24.22 12.03 -20.78
CA PRO A 30 24.14 12.76 -22.06
C PRO A 30 25.52 12.98 -22.71
N ALA A 31 26.59 12.73 -21.95
CA ALA A 31 27.98 12.76 -22.40
C ALA A 31 28.81 11.87 -21.45
N PRO A 32 29.98 11.37 -21.87
CA PRO A 32 30.83 10.52 -21.04
C PRO A 32 31.04 11.10 -19.64
N GLY A 33 30.69 10.34 -18.61
CA GLY A 33 30.74 10.78 -17.23
C GLY A 33 29.72 10.08 -16.33
N SER A 34 29.47 10.67 -15.17
CA SER A 34 28.52 10.12 -14.19
C SER A 34 27.07 10.21 -14.68
N VAL A 35 26.20 9.41 -14.08
CA VAL A 35 24.73 9.52 -14.25
C VAL A 35 24.27 10.93 -13.84
N ARG A 36 23.39 11.54 -14.65
CA ARG A 36 22.85 12.88 -14.43
C ARG A 36 21.33 12.87 -14.54
N ALA A 37 20.69 13.74 -13.78
CA ALA A 37 19.29 14.09 -14.00
C ALA A 37 19.20 15.22 -15.03
N VAL A 38 18.29 15.06 -15.99
CA VAL A 38 17.94 16.08 -16.98
C VAL A 38 16.43 16.34 -16.95
N GLY A 39 16.03 17.52 -17.43
CA GLY A 39 14.62 17.84 -17.60
C GLY A 39 13.95 16.87 -18.57
N ALA A 40 12.76 16.36 -18.25
CA ALA A 40 12.06 15.43 -19.13
C ALA A 40 11.65 16.08 -20.47
N ALA A 41 11.39 17.40 -20.45
CA ALA A 41 11.16 18.18 -21.65
C ALA A 41 12.43 18.32 -22.51
N ASP A 42 13.59 18.45 -21.87
CA ASP A 42 14.90 18.56 -22.55
C ASP A 42 15.34 17.20 -23.11
N PHE A 43 15.07 16.12 -22.37
CA PHE A 43 15.30 14.76 -22.83
C PHE A 43 14.38 14.37 -23.98
N ALA A 44 13.17 14.93 -24.01
CA ALA A 44 12.19 14.80 -25.10
C ALA A 44 11.93 13.34 -25.51
N ALA A 45 11.63 12.47 -24.53
CA ALA A 45 11.34 11.07 -24.83
C ALA A 45 10.10 10.94 -25.72
N ASP A 46 10.26 10.18 -26.81
CA ASP A 46 9.20 9.80 -27.74
C ASP A 46 8.77 8.33 -27.55
N ARG A 47 9.54 7.58 -26.76
CA ARG A 47 9.50 6.13 -26.70
C ARG A 47 9.75 5.60 -25.29
N VAL A 48 9.06 4.53 -24.90
CA VAL A 48 9.21 3.82 -23.62
C VAL A 48 8.91 2.33 -23.71
N PHE A 49 9.62 1.52 -22.93
CA PHE A 49 9.30 0.10 -22.81
C PHE A 49 8.04 -0.11 -21.95
N ALA A 50 7.03 -0.73 -22.55
CA ALA A 50 5.72 -0.95 -21.94
C ALA A 50 5.19 -2.37 -22.21
N ARG A 51 4.20 -2.76 -21.41
CA ARG A 51 3.43 -3.99 -21.57
C ARG A 51 1.97 -3.68 -21.27
N ASP A 52 1.10 -4.06 -22.19
CA ASP A 52 -0.35 -3.84 -22.11
C ASP A 52 -0.70 -2.36 -21.87
N GLY A 53 0.03 -1.43 -22.52
CA GLY A 53 -0.18 0.01 -22.40
C GLY A 53 0.34 0.63 -21.11
N VAL A 54 1.13 -0.11 -20.32
CA VAL A 54 1.70 0.36 -19.05
C VAL A 54 3.23 0.27 -19.08
N ALA A 55 3.91 1.37 -18.79
CA ALA A 55 5.37 1.42 -18.81
C ALA A 55 5.98 0.45 -17.78
N ILE A 56 7.02 -0.29 -18.17
CA ILE A 56 7.66 -1.30 -17.31
C ILE A 56 8.64 -0.60 -16.37
N SER A 57 8.50 -0.83 -15.08
CA SER A 57 9.39 -0.25 -14.06
C SER A 57 10.66 -1.09 -13.88
N PHE A 58 11.80 -0.43 -13.93
CA PHE A 58 13.12 -0.94 -13.55
C PHE A 58 13.62 -0.25 -12.27
N LEU A 59 12.73 -0.15 -11.28
CA LEU A 59 13.00 0.55 -10.02
C LEU A 59 14.34 0.15 -9.35
N PRO A 60 14.69 -1.14 -9.19
CA PRO A 60 15.98 -1.50 -8.57
C PRO A 60 17.20 -0.95 -9.34
N GLN A 61 17.14 -0.99 -10.67
CA GLN A 61 18.21 -0.49 -11.54
C GLN A 61 18.28 1.03 -11.52
N LEU A 62 17.13 1.69 -11.51
CA LEU A 62 17.04 3.13 -11.35
C LEU A 62 17.65 3.58 -10.00
N LEU A 63 17.32 2.91 -8.90
CA LEU A 63 17.89 3.22 -7.58
C LEU A 63 19.40 3.01 -7.58
N ALA A 64 19.88 1.89 -8.14
CA ALA A 64 21.31 1.63 -8.29
C ALA A 64 22.01 2.68 -9.17
N ALA A 65 21.37 3.15 -10.24
CA ALA A 65 21.89 4.21 -11.11
C ALA A 65 21.93 5.57 -10.41
N ALA A 66 20.91 5.90 -9.61
CA ALA A 66 20.82 7.15 -8.86
C ALA A 66 21.86 7.23 -7.72
N GLU A 67 22.23 6.09 -7.14
CA GLU A 67 23.24 5.98 -6.08
C GLU A 67 24.66 5.78 -6.61
N SER A 68 24.82 5.50 -7.90
CA SER A 68 26.12 5.20 -8.49
C SER A 68 26.97 6.44 -8.73
N HIS A 69 28.25 6.33 -8.36
CA HIS A 69 29.30 7.27 -8.73
C HIS A 69 30.13 6.79 -9.93
N ALA A 70 29.70 5.70 -10.60
CA ALA A 70 30.38 5.18 -11.77
C ALA A 70 30.22 6.12 -12.97
N CYS A 71 31.26 6.16 -13.81
CA CYS A 71 31.25 6.88 -15.07
C CYS A 71 30.91 5.91 -16.21
N PHE A 72 30.10 6.38 -17.14
CA PHE A 72 29.68 5.64 -18.33
C PHE A 72 29.96 6.47 -19.57
N GLU A 73 30.18 5.83 -20.71
CA GLU A 73 30.37 6.54 -21.97
C GLU A 73 29.08 7.23 -22.45
N ASN A 74 27.94 6.60 -22.21
CA ASN A 74 26.60 7.08 -22.59
C ASN A 74 25.51 6.33 -21.80
N SER A 75 24.26 6.69 -22.05
CA SER A 75 23.12 6.09 -21.37
C SER A 75 22.92 4.60 -21.67
N LEU A 76 23.30 4.13 -22.86
CA LEU A 76 23.21 2.72 -23.19
C LEU A 76 24.19 1.91 -22.33
N ALA A 77 25.43 2.37 -22.18
CA ALA A 77 26.43 1.75 -21.30
C ALA A 77 25.98 1.73 -19.83
N MET A 78 25.29 2.79 -19.38
CA MET A 78 24.64 2.82 -18.06
C MET A 78 23.56 1.73 -17.96
N MET A 79 22.67 1.62 -18.95
CA MET A 79 21.59 0.62 -18.96
C MET A 79 22.13 -0.81 -18.97
N THR A 80 23.13 -1.09 -19.81
CA THR A 80 23.73 -2.43 -19.91
C THR A 80 24.39 -2.84 -18.60
N PHE A 81 25.09 -1.91 -17.94
CA PHE A 81 25.68 -2.15 -16.61
C PHE A 81 24.61 -2.50 -15.56
N PHE A 82 23.58 -1.67 -15.36
CA PHE A 82 22.59 -1.91 -14.30
C PHE A 82 21.63 -3.06 -14.60
N LEU A 83 21.44 -3.42 -15.87
CA LEU A 83 20.67 -4.59 -16.28
C LEU A 83 21.50 -5.89 -16.31
N ALA A 84 22.80 -5.80 -15.99
CA ALA A 84 23.75 -6.90 -16.04
C ALA A 84 23.78 -7.59 -17.41
N LEU A 85 23.78 -6.79 -18.48
CA LEU A 85 23.96 -7.23 -19.86
C LEU A 85 25.46 -7.39 -20.19
N PRO A 86 25.82 -8.25 -21.16
CA PRO A 86 27.21 -8.39 -21.62
C PRO A 86 27.84 -7.04 -22.02
N GLU A 87 29.12 -6.86 -21.73
CA GLU A 87 29.89 -5.69 -22.17
C GLU A 87 29.82 -5.55 -23.70
N ASN A 88 29.57 -4.34 -24.20
CA ASN A 88 29.31 -4.00 -25.61
C ASN A 88 27.94 -4.42 -26.17
N SER A 89 26.96 -4.72 -25.31
CA SER A 89 25.56 -4.88 -25.76
C SER A 89 25.05 -3.59 -26.41
N ASP A 90 24.49 -3.73 -27.61
CA ASP A 90 23.87 -2.63 -28.35
C ASP A 90 22.40 -2.44 -27.94
N GLY A 91 21.72 -1.52 -28.63
CA GLY A 91 20.28 -1.32 -28.42
C GLY A 91 19.49 -2.59 -28.66
N GLU A 92 19.78 -3.37 -29.70
CA GLU A 92 19.02 -4.59 -30.03
C GLU A 92 19.10 -5.64 -28.92
N ALA A 93 20.27 -5.80 -28.29
CA ALA A 93 20.45 -6.66 -27.13
C ALA A 93 19.61 -6.21 -25.93
N LEU A 94 19.53 -4.90 -25.66
CA LEU A 94 18.68 -4.32 -24.62
C LEU A 94 17.19 -4.60 -24.89
N TYR A 95 16.74 -4.43 -26.13
CA TYR A 95 15.36 -4.72 -26.53
C TYR A 95 15.00 -6.20 -26.32
N LYS A 96 15.83 -7.11 -26.83
CA LYS A 96 15.61 -8.57 -26.66
C LYS A 96 15.58 -8.97 -25.20
N TYR A 97 16.44 -8.37 -24.37
CA TYR A 97 16.43 -8.63 -22.93
C TYR A 97 15.10 -8.23 -22.28
N ILE A 98 14.59 -7.03 -22.57
CA ILE A 98 13.34 -6.53 -22.00
C ILE A 98 12.15 -7.35 -22.50
N GLU A 99 12.14 -7.73 -23.77
CA GLU A 99 11.13 -8.61 -24.35
C GLU A 99 11.11 -9.97 -23.66
N GLN A 100 12.27 -10.64 -23.57
CA GLN A 100 12.37 -11.99 -23.00
C GLN A 100 12.15 -12.03 -21.47
N LYS A 101 12.66 -11.05 -20.73
CA LYS A 101 12.61 -11.06 -19.25
C LYS A 101 11.37 -10.37 -18.66
N ARG A 102 10.77 -9.41 -19.38
CA ARG A 102 9.65 -8.61 -18.87
C ARG A 102 8.41 -8.65 -19.76
N GLY A 103 8.48 -9.27 -20.95
CA GLY A 103 7.38 -9.29 -21.91
C GLY A 103 7.07 -7.89 -22.45
N GLY A 104 8.06 -7.00 -22.43
CA GLY A 104 7.90 -5.60 -22.80
C GLY A 104 8.26 -5.35 -24.25
N HIS A 105 7.46 -4.51 -24.90
CA HIS A 105 7.79 -3.97 -26.22
C HIS A 105 7.90 -2.45 -26.12
N MET A 106 8.47 -1.87 -27.16
CA MET A 106 8.57 -0.44 -27.26
C MET A 106 7.25 0.15 -27.74
N GLU A 107 6.69 1.07 -26.95
CA GLU A 107 5.52 1.87 -27.33
C GLU A 107 5.86 3.37 -27.43
N GLU A 108 5.13 4.10 -28.29
CA GLU A 108 5.20 5.56 -28.35
C GLU A 108 4.72 6.19 -27.03
N CYS A 109 5.41 7.23 -26.60
CA CYS A 109 5.04 8.00 -25.43
C CYS A 109 5.24 9.49 -25.64
N SER A 110 4.39 10.27 -24.96
CA SER A 110 4.57 11.70 -24.81
C SER A 110 4.73 11.99 -23.33
N VAL A 111 5.93 12.38 -22.91
CA VAL A 111 6.09 12.97 -21.58
C VAL A 111 5.63 14.41 -21.69
N SER A 112 4.39 14.67 -21.24
CA SER A 112 3.66 15.94 -21.45
C SER A 112 4.55 17.18 -21.24
N LYS A 113 4.63 18.05 -22.26
CA LYS A 113 5.02 19.45 -22.06
C LYS A 113 3.94 20.08 -21.20
N ALA A 114 4.32 20.73 -20.09
CA ALA A 114 3.39 21.62 -19.42
C ALA A 114 2.84 22.63 -20.44
N ASP A 115 1.53 22.81 -20.44
CA ASP A 115 0.77 23.54 -21.45
C ASP A 115 1.33 24.97 -21.67
N PRO A 116 1.76 25.34 -22.89
CA PRO A 116 2.29 26.68 -23.17
C PRO A 116 1.21 27.77 -23.25
N SER A 117 -0.09 27.44 -23.16
CA SER A 117 -1.17 28.40 -23.32
C SER A 117 -1.52 29.18 -22.04
N ALA A 118 -0.51 29.80 -21.43
CA ALA A 118 -0.68 30.94 -20.53
C ALA A 118 0.36 32.02 -20.86
N GLY A 119 0.21 32.60 -22.06
CA GLY A 119 0.62 33.96 -22.40
C GLY A 119 2.12 34.28 -22.45
N ASP A 120 2.76 33.98 -23.57
CA ASP A 120 3.92 34.73 -24.05
C ASP A 120 3.45 35.95 -24.86
N GLN A 121 3.73 37.16 -24.38
CA GLN A 121 4.01 38.31 -25.25
C GLN A 121 4.98 39.27 -24.54
N GLY A 122 6.20 39.38 -25.05
CA GLY A 122 6.99 40.61 -24.94
C GLY A 122 8.47 40.42 -24.62
N ARG A 123 9.30 40.37 -25.66
CA ARG A 123 10.76 40.55 -25.58
C ARG A 123 11.10 41.91 -24.93
N SER A 124 11.97 41.91 -23.92
CA SER A 124 13.32 42.52 -23.97
C SER A 124 13.80 42.87 -22.55
N ASN A 125 15.12 42.79 -22.40
CA ASN A 125 15.97 43.32 -21.32
C ASN A 125 16.31 42.36 -20.17
N ASN A 126 17.57 41.91 -20.26
CA ASN A 126 18.41 41.50 -19.14
C ASN A 126 18.27 42.51 -17.99
N GLU A 127 17.65 42.11 -16.88
CA GLU A 127 18.00 42.55 -15.49
C GLU A 127 17.08 41.95 -14.41
N GLU A 128 15.96 41.30 -14.73
CA GLU A 128 15.05 40.72 -13.72
C GLU A 128 15.29 39.22 -13.43
N ARG A 129 16.50 38.86 -12.99
CA ARG A 129 16.80 37.49 -12.48
C ARG A 129 16.73 37.35 -10.96
N ASN A 130 16.30 38.39 -10.25
CA ASN A 130 16.05 38.33 -8.81
C ASN A 130 14.57 38.57 -8.55
N ASN A 131 13.92 37.64 -7.88
CA ASN A 131 12.49 37.60 -7.49
C ASN A 131 11.56 36.86 -8.45
N MET A 132 11.76 35.55 -8.62
CA MET A 132 10.66 34.67 -9.03
C MET A 132 9.93 34.23 -7.75
N ALA A 133 8.73 34.77 -7.57
CA ALA A 133 7.88 34.56 -6.41
C ALA A 133 7.58 33.07 -6.17
N VAL A 134 7.63 32.69 -4.89
CA VAL A 134 7.06 31.45 -4.35
C VAL A 134 5.64 31.27 -4.90
N ASN A 135 5.37 30.12 -5.50
CA ASN A 135 4.05 29.77 -6.01
C ASN A 135 3.04 29.82 -4.85
N SER A 136 2.19 30.85 -4.81
CA SER A 136 1.29 31.16 -3.68
C SER A 136 0.11 30.18 -3.53
N ASP A 137 -0.01 29.19 -4.42
CA ASP A 137 -1.16 28.27 -4.50
C ASP A 137 -0.86 26.82 -4.07
N TYR A 138 0.35 26.47 -3.61
CA TYR A 138 0.60 25.11 -3.14
C TYR A 138 0.01 24.88 -1.75
N ASN A 139 -1.05 24.06 -1.67
CA ASN A 139 -1.66 23.64 -0.41
C ASN A 139 -1.15 22.23 0.02
N PRO A 140 -0.26 22.12 1.02
CA PRO A 140 0.32 20.85 1.44
C PRO A 140 -0.72 19.85 1.97
N LYS A 141 -1.81 20.35 2.57
CA LYS A 141 -2.86 19.49 3.15
C LYS A 141 -3.71 18.84 2.07
N GLU A 142 -4.08 19.59 1.04
CA GLU A 142 -4.81 19.04 -0.11
C GLU A 142 -3.95 18.07 -0.91
N ASP A 143 -2.69 18.40 -1.18
CA ASP A 143 -1.77 17.49 -1.87
C ASP A 143 -1.53 16.20 -1.07
N PHE A 144 -1.40 16.30 0.26
CA PHE A 144 -1.33 15.14 1.13
C PHE A 144 -2.57 14.27 1.01
N ASN A 145 -3.77 14.86 1.17
CA ASN A 145 -5.02 14.10 1.14
C ASN A 145 -5.20 13.36 -0.19
N ARG A 146 -4.87 14.02 -1.31
CA ARG A 146 -4.90 13.40 -2.64
C ARG A 146 -3.93 12.22 -2.73
N LYS A 147 -2.66 12.41 -2.37
CA LYS A 147 -1.64 11.35 -2.44
C LYS A 147 -1.89 10.22 -1.45
N PHE A 148 -2.47 10.53 -0.29
CA PHE A 148 -2.89 9.54 0.68
C PHE A 148 -4.01 8.67 0.12
N ALA A 149 -5.02 9.28 -0.51
CA ALA A 149 -6.09 8.54 -1.16
C ALA A 149 -5.55 7.66 -2.31
N GLU A 150 -4.60 8.15 -3.10
CA GLU A 150 -3.92 7.35 -4.13
C GLU A 150 -3.15 6.16 -3.55
N ALA A 151 -2.43 6.37 -2.45
CA ALA A 151 -1.73 5.29 -1.74
C ALA A 151 -2.73 4.26 -1.19
N ARG A 152 -3.88 4.70 -0.65
CA ARG A 152 -4.92 3.81 -0.11
C ARG A 152 -5.65 3.00 -1.17
N LYS A 153 -5.76 3.48 -2.43
CA LYS A 153 -6.34 2.69 -3.54
C LYS A 153 -5.59 1.38 -3.82
N GLN A 154 -4.32 1.29 -3.43
CA GLN A 154 -3.53 0.07 -3.56
C GLN A 154 -3.87 -0.97 -2.49
N PHE A 155 -4.47 -0.56 -1.38
CA PHE A 155 -4.92 -1.45 -0.31
C PHE A 155 -6.35 -1.89 -0.60
N LYS A 156 -6.50 -3.17 -0.97
CA LYS A 156 -7.79 -3.76 -1.29
C LYS A 156 -8.40 -4.37 -0.03
N ARG A 157 -9.72 -4.33 0.08
CA ARG A 157 -10.47 -4.94 1.20
C ARG A 157 -11.04 -6.30 0.80
N PRO A 158 -10.99 -7.32 1.68
CA PRO A 158 -11.64 -8.60 1.40
C PRO A 158 -13.16 -8.48 1.53
N ASN A 159 -13.87 -9.40 0.87
CA ASN A 159 -15.31 -9.61 1.05
C ASN A 159 -15.48 -10.98 1.70
N ILE A 160 -16.05 -10.99 2.90
CA ILE A 160 -16.24 -12.20 3.71
C ILE A 160 -17.73 -12.49 3.77
N LEU A 161 -18.13 -13.69 3.40
CA LEU A 161 -19.49 -14.17 3.59
C LEU A 161 -19.59 -14.91 4.93
N VAL A 162 -20.52 -14.49 5.78
CA VAL A 162 -20.92 -15.22 6.99
C VAL A 162 -22.29 -15.84 6.75
N CYS A 163 -22.34 -17.16 6.83
CA CYS A 163 -23.54 -17.93 6.48
C CYS A 163 -23.83 -18.98 7.54
N GLY A 164 -25.11 -19.34 7.71
CA GLY A 164 -25.55 -20.41 8.63
C GLY A 164 -26.94 -20.15 9.18
N TYR A 165 -27.48 -21.13 9.92
CA TYR A 165 -28.83 -21.10 10.47
C TYR A 165 -29.11 -19.88 11.34
N THR A 166 -30.38 -19.51 11.46
CA THR A 166 -30.81 -18.50 12.44
C THR A 166 -30.48 -18.99 13.86
N GLY A 167 -29.86 -18.13 14.68
CA GLY A 167 -29.40 -18.49 16.02
C GLY A 167 -28.06 -19.22 16.10
N SER A 168 -27.40 -19.50 14.97
CA SER A 168 -26.06 -20.13 14.94
C SER A 168 -24.93 -19.23 15.45
N GLY A 169 -25.20 -18.00 15.88
CA GLY A 169 -24.17 -17.12 16.47
C GLY A 169 -23.34 -16.30 15.47
N LYS A 170 -23.79 -16.12 14.22
CA LYS A 170 -23.13 -15.29 13.18
C LYS A 170 -22.76 -13.89 13.66
N SER A 171 -23.75 -13.13 14.13
CA SER A 171 -23.56 -11.73 14.53
C SER A 171 -22.70 -11.63 15.80
N SER A 172 -22.83 -12.57 16.74
CA SER A 172 -21.98 -12.65 17.94
C SER A 172 -20.53 -12.96 17.60
N LEU A 173 -20.29 -13.84 16.62
CA LEU A 173 -18.95 -14.14 16.10
C LEU A 173 -18.34 -12.91 15.42
N LEU A 174 -19.11 -12.25 14.54
CA LEU A 174 -18.68 -11.05 13.83
C LEU A 174 -18.22 -9.93 14.78
N ARG A 175 -18.98 -9.67 15.85
CA ARG A 175 -18.55 -8.72 16.88
C ARG A 175 -17.28 -9.15 17.58
N ALA A 176 -17.17 -10.42 17.96
CA ALA A 176 -15.97 -10.92 18.61
C ALA A 176 -14.70 -10.75 17.76
N VAL A 177 -14.80 -10.91 16.44
CA VAL A 177 -13.62 -10.89 15.55
C VAL A 177 -13.34 -9.53 14.90
N LEU A 178 -14.37 -8.77 14.53
CA LEU A 178 -14.29 -7.52 13.77
C LEU A 178 -14.85 -6.31 14.54
N GLY A 179 -15.46 -6.53 15.70
CA GLY A 179 -16.04 -5.49 16.54
C GLY A 179 -17.28 -4.84 15.96
N ASP A 180 -17.30 -3.52 16.03
CA ASP A 180 -18.49 -2.69 15.79
C ASP A 180 -18.80 -2.45 14.31
N ILE A 181 -18.25 -3.26 13.40
CA ILE A 181 -18.63 -3.21 11.98
C ILE A 181 -20.09 -3.57 11.77
N VAL A 182 -20.66 -4.40 12.66
CA VAL A 182 -22.09 -4.70 12.72
C VAL A 182 -22.76 -3.71 13.68
N PRO A 183 -23.70 -2.87 13.22
CA PRO A 183 -24.41 -1.92 14.08
C PRO A 183 -25.06 -2.60 15.29
N GLU A 184 -25.16 -1.87 16.41
CA GLU A 184 -25.80 -2.39 17.63
C GLU A 184 -27.26 -2.79 17.37
N ASP A 185 -27.99 -2.00 16.57
CA ASP A 185 -29.40 -2.19 16.21
C ASP A 185 -29.63 -3.26 15.14
N ALA A 186 -28.59 -3.72 14.44
CA ALA A 186 -28.67 -4.82 13.49
C ALA A 186 -28.80 -6.19 14.20
N ILE A 187 -28.60 -6.24 15.51
CA ILE A 187 -28.90 -7.42 16.33
C ILE A 187 -30.32 -7.32 16.86
N GLY A 188 -31.19 -8.18 16.34
CA GLY A 188 -32.55 -8.36 16.84
C GLY A 188 -33.64 -7.48 16.20
N ALA A 189 -33.32 -6.52 15.34
CA ALA A 189 -34.33 -5.68 14.69
C ALA A 189 -34.11 -5.54 13.17
N GLY A 190 -34.97 -6.20 12.40
CA GLY A 190 -35.00 -6.13 10.94
C GLY A 190 -35.38 -4.74 10.42
N LYS A 191 -34.38 -3.94 10.05
CA LYS A 191 -34.57 -2.83 9.10
C LYS A 191 -34.39 -3.32 7.65
N PRO A 192 -34.99 -2.64 6.64
CA PRO A 192 -35.31 -3.23 5.35
C PRO A 192 -34.04 -3.54 4.56
N LYS A 193 -33.88 -4.81 4.20
CA LYS A 193 -32.68 -5.40 3.59
C LYS A 193 -32.82 -5.45 2.07
N THR A 194 -31.69 -5.39 1.39
CA THR A 194 -31.50 -6.10 0.11
C THR A 194 -31.95 -7.55 0.32
N MET A 195 -32.75 -8.10 -0.59
CA MET A 195 -33.31 -9.46 -0.50
C MET A 195 -32.24 -10.50 -0.07
N GLY A 196 -32.34 -11.04 1.15
CA GLY A 196 -31.54 -12.18 1.66
C GLY A 196 -30.23 -11.90 2.43
N TYR A 197 -29.45 -10.87 2.07
CA TYR A 197 -28.10 -10.63 2.63
C TYR A 197 -27.86 -9.19 3.07
N ASP A 198 -27.38 -9.00 4.30
CA ASP A 198 -26.92 -7.71 4.80
C ASP A 198 -25.47 -7.46 4.42
N CYS A 199 -25.15 -6.21 4.08
CA CYS A 199 -23.80 -5.76 3.81
C CYS A 199 -23.34 -4.82 4.90
N TYR A 200 -22.25 -5.19 5.59
CA TYR A 200 -21.55 -4.32 6.52
C TYR A 200 -20.16 -4.03 5.95
N GLU A 201 -19.79 -2.77 5.75
CA GLU A 201 -18.49 -2.44 5.18
C GLU A 201 -17.82 -1.22 5.81
N ASN A 202 -16.50 -1.25 5.80
CA ASN A 202 -15.63 -0.10 6.05
C ASN A 202 -14.46 -0.12 5.05
N ASP A 203 -13.45 0.72 5.28
CA ASP A 203 -12.26 0.80 4.41
C ASP A 203 -11.40 -0.49 4.42
N LEU A 204 -11.55 -1.35 5.43
CA LEU A 204 -10.68 -2.48 5.68
C LEU A 204 -11.31 -3.83 5.33
N VAL A 205 -12.62 -3.98 5.45
CA VAL A 205 -13.33 -5.25 5.16
C VAL A 205 -14.78 -4.99 4.76
N ARG A 206 -15.31 -5.86 3.90
CA ARG A 206 -16.75 -6.00 3.63
C ARG A 206 -17.23 -7.36 4.13
N VAL A 207 -18.33 -7.37 4.85
CA VAL A 207 -18.98 -8.57 5.39
C VAL A 207 -20.38 -8.68 4.79
N TRP A 208 -20.68 -9.84 4.23
CA TRP A 208 -22.02 -10.25 3.83
C TRP A 208 -22.58 -11.20 4.88
N ASP A 209 -23.64 -10.82 5.58
CA ASP A 209 -24.32 -11.66 6.57
C ASP A 209 -25.61 -12.20 5.98
N SER A 210 -25.74 -13.53 5.89
CA SER A 210 -26.99 -14.16 5.44
C SER A 210 -28.09 -13.95 6.48
N LYS A 211 -29.32 -13.63 6.06
CA LYS A 211 -30.48 -14.07 6.86
C LYS A 211 -30.40 -15.59 6.91
N GLY A 212 -30.16 -16.15 8.11
CA GLY A 212 -30.10 -17.61 8.23
C GLY A 212 -31.46 -18.22 7.91
N LEU A 213 -31.54 -19.53 7.70
CA LEU A 213 -32.81 -20.22 7.48
C LEU A 213 -33.85 -19.82 8.56
N GLU A 214 -34.91 -19.11 8.17
CA GLU A 214 -35.98 -18.62 9.06
C GLU A 214 -37.18 -19.61 9.11
N LEU A 215 -38.07 -19.44 10.10
CA LEU A 215 -39.28 -20.27 10.24
C LEU A 215 -40.20 -20.08 9.03
N GLY A 216 -40.31 -21.11 8.19
CA GLY A 216 -41.16 -21.12 6.99
C GLY A 216 -40.38 -21.21 5.68
N GLU A 217 -39.06 -21.01 5.70
CA GLU A 217 -38.18 -21.24 4.56
C GLU A 217 -37.74 -22.72 4.51
N THR A 218 -37.63 -23.27 3.30
CA THR A 218 -37.10 -24.62 3.12
C THR A 218 -35.58 -24.60 2.98
N GLU A 219 -34.91 -25.68 3.43
CA GLU A 219 -33.46 -25.85 3.24
C GLU A 219 -33.05 -25.75 1.76
N SER A 220 -33.94 -26.14 0.84
CA SER A 220 -33.71 -26.05 -0.60
C SER A 220 -33.74 -24.61 -1.11
N GLU A 221 -34.69 -23.79 -0.65
CA GLU A 221 -34.76 -22.37 -1.02
C GLU A 221 -33.51 -21.62 -0.54
N PHE A 222 -33.16 -21.80 0.73
CA PHE A 222 -31.95 -21.19 1.31
C PHE A 222 -30.66 -21.60 0.57
N THR A 223 -30.56 -22.88 0.20
CA THR A 223 -29.47 -23.41 -0.61
C THR A 223 -29.38 -22.72 -1.97
N GLU A 224 -30.51 -22.60 -2.70
CA GLU A 224 -30.52 -22.00 -4.03
C GLU A 224 -30.30 -20.49 -3.99
N GLU A 225 -30.80 -19.79 -2.97
CA GLU A 225 -30.52 -18.37 -2.73
C GLU A 225 -29.03 -18.15 -2.46
N THR A 226 -28.42 -18.96 -1.60
CA THR A 226 -26.98 -18.87 -1.30
C THR A 226 -26.14 -19.14 -2.54
N ARG A 227 -26.52 -20.16 -3.31
CA ARG A 227 -25.87 -20.47 -4.59
C ARG A 227 -25.97 -19.30 -5.57
N ARG A 228 -27.15 -18.68 -5.70
CA ARG A 228 -27.36 -17.54 -6.59
C ARG A 228 -26.50 -16.36 -6.17
N PHE A 229 -26.54 -16.00 -4.89
CA PHE A 229 -25.76 -14.91 -4.33
C PHE A 229 -24.26 -15.09 -4.60
N ILE A 230 -23.70 -16.28 -4.31
CA ILE A 230 -22.28 -16.54 -4.55
C ILE A 230 -21.96 -16.45 -6.04
N ARG A 231 -22.76 -17.05 -6.92
CA ARG A 231 -22.51 -16.98 -8.37
C ARG A 231 -22.53 -15.55 -8.89
N GLU A 232 -23.50 -14.74 -8.47
CA GLU A 232 -23.60 -13.34 -8.86
C GLU A 232 -22.33 -12.57 -8.48
N ARG A 233 -21.77 -12.82 -7.29
CA ARG A 233 -20.52 -12.17 -6.85
C ARG A 233 -19.28 -12.71 -7.54
N GLN A 234 -19.17 -14.01 -7.71
CA GLN A 234 -18.02 -14.63 -8.37
C GLN A 234 -17.98 -14.34 -9.89
N ASN A 235 -19.11 -13.94 -10.48
CA ASN A 235 -19.21 -13.54 -11.89
C ASN A 235 -19.00 -12.03 -12.11
N ASP A 236 -18.74 -11.24 -11.06
CA ASP A 236 -18.43 -9.82 -11.22
C ASP A 236 -17.11 -9.65 -12.01
N SER A 237 -17.10 -8.75 -12.99
CA SER A 237 -15.88 -8.43 -13.77
C SER A 237 -14.74 -7.88 -12.90
N ASN A 238 -15.09 -7.23 -11.78
CA ASN A 238 -14.14 -6.76 -10.80
C ASN A 238 -13.93 -7.82 -9.71
N VAL A 239 -12.76 -8.44 -9.73
CA VAL A 239 -12.35 -9.44 -8.73
C VAL A 239 -12.36 -8.90 -7.30
N ASP A 240 -12.24 -7.58 -7.11
CA ASP A 240 -12.33 -6.94 -5.78
C ASP A 240 -13.74 -7.06 -5.16
N ASN A 241 -14.77 -7.42 -5.96
CA ASN A 241 -16.14 -7.63 -5.49
C ASN A 241 -16.47 -9.11 -5.22
N HIS A 242 -15.57 -10.03 -5.55
CA HIS A 242 -15.76 -11.47 -5.34
C HIS A 242 -15.79 -11.82 -3.85
N ILE A 243 -16.48 -12.91 -3.49
CA ILE A 243 -16.39 -13.45 -2.13
C ILE A 243 -15.03 -14.13 -1.96
N HIS A 244 -14.18 -13.51 -1.15
CA HIS A 244 -12.80 -13.96 -0.92
C HIS A 244 -12.71 -15.04 0.15
N LEU A 245 -13.65 -15.07 1.10
CA LEU A 245 -13.67 -16.01 2.21
C LEU A 245 -15.11 -16.27 2.66
N VAL A 246 -15.38 -17.50 3.09
CA VAL A 246 -16.67 -17.91 3.66
C VAL A 246 -16.45 -18.44 5.07
N TRP A 247 -17.16 -17.87 6.04
CA TRP A 247 -17.31 -18.40 7.39
C TRP A 247 -18.69 -19.05 7.50
N TYR A 248 -18.73 -20.38 7.42
CA TYR A 248 -19.95 -21.14 7.56
C TYR A 248 -20.15 -21.58 9.02
N THR A 249 -21.19 -21.07 9.66
CA THR A 249 -21.43 -21.25 11.09
C THR A 249 -22.38 -22.41 11.38
N ILE A 250 -21.99 -23.28 12.31
CA ILE A 250 -22.81 -24.38 12.82
C ILE A 250 -22.86 -24.28 14.35
N LEU A 251 -24.03 -24.50 14.95
CA LEU A 251 -24.21 -24.39 16.39
C LEU A 251 -23.62 -25.62 17.12
N GLY A 252 -22.67 -25.39 18.03
CA GLY A 252 -21.95 -26.46 18.73
C GLY A 252 -22.79 -27.33 19.66
N PRO A 253 -23.58 -26.77 20.61
CA PRO A 253 -24.28 -27.55 21.64
C PRO A 253 -25.31 -28.56 21.13
N GLU A 254 -25.77 -28.44 19.89
CA GLU A 254 -26.71 -29.40 19.29
C GLU A 254 -26.01 -30.63 18.69
N ALA A 255 -24.69 -30.57 18.49
CA ALA A 255 -23.89 -31.60 17.82
C ALA A 255 -24.51 -32.11 16.50
N ARG A 256 -25.22 -31.22 15.81
CA ARG A 256 -26.02 -31.53 14.63
C ARG A 256 -25.37 -30.94 13.38
N VAL A 257 -25.25 -31.79 12.35
CA VAL A 257 -24.87 -31.41 10.99
C VAL A 257 -25.98 -31.94 10.09
N THR A 258 -26.71 -31.04 9.45
CA THR A 258 -27.85 -31.30 8.57
C THR A 258 -27.39 -31.67 7.15
N GLU A 259 -28.32 -32.14 6.32
CA GLU A 259 -28.03 -32.35 4.89
C GLU A 259 -27.86 -31.03 4.15
N CYS A 260 -28.56 -29.95 4.57
CA CYS A 260 -28.34 -28.60 4.07
C CYS A 260 -26.89 -28.15 4.29
N ASP A 261 -26.35 -28.32 5.50
CA ASP A 261 -24.94 -28.00 5.82
C ASP A 261 -23.99 -28.71 4.86
N LYS A 262 -24.17 -30.02 4.70
CA LYS A 262 -23.34 -30.85 3.82
C LYS A 262 -23.45 -30.39 2.36
N ASN A 263 -24.66 -30.03 1.91
CA ASN A 263 -24.90 -29.58 0.54
C ASN A 263 -24.23 -28.23 0.25
N LEU A 264 -24.38 -27.26 1.15
CA LEU A 264 -23.72 -25.95 1.05
C LEU A 264 -22.20 -26.11 1.00
N ILE A 265 -21.63 -26.87 1.93
CA ILE A 265 -20.18 -27.06 2.03
C ILE A 265 -19.61 -27.82 0.83
N ARG A 266 -20.28 -28.88 0.36
CA ARG A 266 -19.76 -29.74 -0.72
C ARG A 266 -20.01 -29.18 -2.12
N ARG A 267 -21.13 -28.49 -2.34
CA ARG A 267 -21.62 -28.18 -3.69
C ARG A 267 -21.72 -26.70 -4.02
N ILE A 268 -21.64 -25.82 -3.02
CA ILE A 268 -21.87 -24.38 -3.23
C ILE A 268 -20.63 -23.57 -2.85
N PHE A 269 -20.06 -23.81 -1.68
CA PHE A 269 -18.83 -23.14 -1.29
C PHE A 269 -17.62 -23.73 -2.02
N ASN A 270 -16.65 -22.88 -2.32
CA ASN A 270 -15.37 -23.35 -2.82
C ASN A 270 -14.55 -23.89 -1.61
N PRO A 271 -14.05 -25.14 -1.66
CA PRO A 271 -13.28 -25.72 -0.57
C PRO A 271 -12.04 -24.90 -0.20
N ASP A 272 -11.45 -24.19 -1.17
CA ASP A 272 -10.24 -23.39 -0.96
C ASP A 272 -10.50 -22.14 -0.11
N ASN A 273 -11.75 -21.64 -0.06
CA ASN A 273 -12.09 -20.38 0.60
C ASN A 273 -13.18 -20.50 1.68
N VAL A 274 -13.52 -21.71 2.13
CA VAL A 274 -14.48 -21.94 3.23
C VAL A 274 -13.80 -22.40 4.53
N ILE A 275 -14.27 -21.83 5.64
CA ILE A 275 -13.97 -22.25 7.02
C ILE A 275 -15.30 -22.58 7.68
N VAL A 276 -15.42 -23.79 8.24
CA VAL A 276 -16.57 -24.17 9.05
C VAL A 276 -16.29 -23.80 10.50
N VAL A 277 -17.10 -22.91 11.06
CA VAL A 277 -16.96 -22.37 12.40
C VAL A 277 -18.06 -22.94 13.29
N ILE A 278 -17.69 -23.84 14.19
CA ILE A 278 -18.58 -24.34 15.24
C ILE A 278 -18.67 -23.28 16.34
N THR A 279 -19.83 -22.67 16.50
CA THR A 279 -20.06 -21.56 17.44
C THR A 279 -20.58 -22.05 18.79
N LYS A 280 -20.61 -21.16 19.79
CA LYS A 280 -20.95 -21.46 21.19
C LYS A 280 -20.09 -22.58 21.78
N ASP A 281 -18.82 -22.58 21.40
CA ASP A 281 -17.84 -23.54 21.86
C ASP A 281 -17.61 -23.51 23.38
N ASP A 282 -18.06 -22.43 24.02
CA ASP A 282 -17.98 -22.20 25.45
C ASP A 282 -18.82 -23.14 26.30
N VAL A 283 -19.94 -23.60 25.72
CA VAL A 283 -20.89 -24.54 26.32
C VAL A 283 -20.94 -25.87 25.55
N THR A 284 -20.09 -26.05 24.54
CA THR A 284 -20.02 -27.30 23.74
C THR A 284 -19.15 -28.33 24.44
N GLN A 285 -19.71 -29.50 24.74
CA GLN A 285 -19.02 -30.57 25.46
C GLN A 285 -17.99 -31.30 24.58
N PRO A 286 -16.92 -31.90 25.15
CA PRO A 286 -15.91 -32.64 24.37
C PRO A 286 -16.47 -33.73 23.45
N ALA A 287 -17.47 -34.48 23.90
CA ALA A 287 -18.13 -35.50 23.09
C ALA A 287 -18.89 -34.91 21.89
N GLN A 288 -19.52 -33.74 22.08
CA GLN A 288 -20.21 -33.01 21.02
C GLN A 288 -19.21 -32.45 20.00
N ARG A 289 -18.06 -31.93 20.46
CA ARG A 289 -16.97 -31.48 19.57
C ARG A 289 -16.47 -32.61 18.69
N GLN A 290 -16.23 -33.78 19.27
CA GLN A 290 -15.76 -34.94 18.53
C GLN A 290 -16.80 -35.38 17.49
N ALA A 291 -18.07 -35.51 17.89
CA ALA A 291 -19.15 -35.88 16.97
C ALA A 291 -19.32 -34.90 15.80
N LEU A 292 -19.18 -33.58 16.04
CA LEU A 292 -19.23 -32.57 14.97
C LEU A 292 -18.04 -32.69 14.03
N ARG A 293 -16.83 -32.88 14.55
CA ARG A 293 -15.63 -33.10 13.72
C ARG A 293 -15.81 -34.32 12.83
N ASP A 294 -16.23 -35.45 13.39
CA ASP A 294 -16.38 -36.69 12.64
C ASP A 294 -17.41 -36.53 11.51
N LYS A 295 -18.60 -35.98 11.81
CA LYS A 295 -19.64 -35.72 10.81
C LYS A 295 -19.18 -34.75 9.70
N LEU A 296 -18.38 -33.75 10.03
CA LEU A 296 -17.85 -32.78 9.04
C LEU A 296 -16.71 -33.37 8.21
N MET A 297 -15.86 -34.21 8.80
CA MET A 297 -14.83 -34.93 8.06
C MET A 297 -15.45 -35.95 7.11
N GLU A 298 -16.49 -36.68 7.54
CA GLU A 298 -17.33 -37.51 6.66
C GLU A 298 -18.00 -36.64 5.57
N ALA A 299 -18.33 -35.39 5.90
CA ALA A 299 -18.80 -34.40 4.93
C ALA A 299 -17.72 -33.94 3.92
N GLY A 300 -16.47 -34.38 4.06
CA GLY A 300 -15.35 -33.99 3.20
C GLY A 300 -14.70 -32.66 3.57
N VAL A 301 -15.01 -32.13 4.77
CA VAL A 301 -14.37 -30.90 5.27
C VAL A 301 -13.00 -31.26 5.85
N PRO A 302 -11.90 -30.67 5.35
CA PRO A 302 -10.58 -30.89 5.93
C PRO A 302 -10.55 -30.48 7.40
N ILE A 303 -9.90 -31.26 8.26
CA ILE A 303 -9.84 -30.98 9.69
C ILE A 303 -9.27 -29.58 10.01
N GLY A 304 -8.30 -29.12 9.21
CA GLY A 304 -7.72 -27.78 9.32
C GLY A 304 -8.66 -26.63 8.94
N ARG A 305 -9.87 -26.92 8.45
CA ARG A 305 -10.93 -25.94 8.11
C ARG A 305 -12.11 -26.00 9.08
N ILE A 306 -12.04 -26.84 10.12
CA ILE A 306 -13.07 -26.95 11.15
C ILE A 306 -12.53 -26.27 12.42
N LEU A 307 -13.04 -25.09 12.71
CA LEU A 307 -12.67 -24.32 13.90
C LEU A 307 -13.81 -24.25 14.89
N PHE A 308 -13.47 -24.23 16.16
CA PHE A 308 -14.42 -24.07 17.24
C PHE A 308 -14.22 -22.68 17.81
N ALA A 309 -15.28 -21.87 17.88
CA ALA A 309 -15.20 -20.50 18.33
C ALA A 309 -16.39 -20.11 19.23
N SER A 310 -16.18 -19.10 20.06
CA SER A 310 -17.22 -18.49 20.88
C SER A 310 -17.25 -16.98 20.66
N GLY A 311 -18.42 -16.36 20.82
CA GLY A 311 -18.53 -14.90 20.81
C GLY A 311 -17.84 -14.27 22.03
N GLU A 312 -17.95 -12.95 22.17
CA GLU A 312 -17.34 -12.21 23.28
C GLU A 312 -17.80 -12.70 24.65
N GLU A 313 -19.10 -12.95 24.82
CA GLU A 313 -19.68 -13.49 26.06
C GLU A 313 -19.10 -14.87 26.44
N GLY A 314 -18.71 -15.67 25.46
CA GLY A 314 -18.06 -16.97 25.64
C GLY A 314 -16.53 -16.90 25.77
N GLY A 315 -15.98 -15.70 25.92
CA GLY A 315 -14.54 -15.43 26.09
C GLY A 315 -13.75 -15.38 24.79
N ALA A 316 -14.40 -15.19 23.63
CA ALA A 316 -13.75 -15.14 22.32
C ALA A 316 -12.82 -16.34 22.00
N ARG A 317 -13.12 -17.52 22.58
CA ARG A 317 -12.36 -18.75 22.32
C ARG A 317 -12.31 -19.05 20.83
N GLY A 318 -11.18 -19.53 20.32
CA GLY A 318 -11.03 -19.92 18.92
C GLY A 318 -11.00 -18.78 17.89
N CYS A 319 -11.25 -17.54 18.31
CA CYS A 319 -11.32 -16.40 17.41
C CYS A 319 -9.94 -16.03 16.85
N LYS A 320 -8.85 -16.23 17.62
CA LYS A 320 -7.48 -16.02 17.15
C LYS A 320 -7.12 -17.01 16.04
N GLU A 321 -7.46 -18.28 16.23
CA GLU A 321 -7.28 -19.35 15.27
C GLU A 321 -8.09 -19.08 13.99
N LEU A 322 -9.32 -18.58 14.13
CA LEU A 322 -10.14 -18.16 13.00
C LEU A 322 -9.49 -17.01 12.22
N MET A 323 -8.95 -16.01 12.90
CA MET A 323 -8.24 -14.91 12.23
C MET A 323 -6.96 -15.39 11.54
N ALA A 324 -6.16 -16.24 12.18
CA ALA A 324 -4.93 -16.77 11.61
C ALA A 324 -5.20 -17.63 10.36
N LEU A 325 -6.21 -18.50 10.41
CA LEU A 325 -6.61 -19.31 9.25
C LEU A 325 -7.21 -18.45 8.13
N SER A 326 -8.05 -17.48 8.48
CA SER A 326 -8.61 -16.53 7.50
C SER A 326 -7.49 -15.76 6.80
N TYR A 327 -6.50 -15.27 7.54
CA TYR A 327 -5.35 -14.56 6.98
C TYR A 327 -4.52 -15.44 6.03
N SER A 328 -4.31 -16.72 6.35
CA SER A 328 -3.53 -17.61 5.49
C SER A 328 -4.25 -17.99 4.19
N MET A 329 -5.59 -18.00 4.21
CA MET A 329 -6.42 -18.33 3.05
C MET A 329 -6.74 -17.15 2.14
N LEU A 330 -6.65 -15.91 2.64
CA LEU A 330 -6.92 -14.73 1.84
C LEU A 330 -5.83 -14.49 0.77
N PRO A 331 -6.20 -13.99 -0.42
CA PRO A 331 -5.21 -13.53 -1.40
C PRO A 331 -4.36 -12.40 -0.84
N GLU A 332 -3.09 -12.34 -1.25
CA GLU A 332 -2.08 -11.43 -0.70
C GLU A 332 -2.52 -9.95 -0.73
N ALA A 333 -3.25 -9.54 -1.77
CA ALA A 333 -3.75 -8.17 -1.94
C ALA A 333 -4.70 -7.70 -0.82
N TYR A 334 -5.35 -8.62 -0.11
CA TYR A 334 -6.37 -8.31 0.91
C TYR A 334 -5.91 -8.54 2.34
N LYS A 335 -4.74 -9.18 2.53
CA LYS A 335 -4.24 -9.61 3.84
C LYS A 335 -3.96 -8.45 4.80
N ASP A 336 -3.38 -7.36 4.29
CA ASP A 336 -3.06 -6.17 5.11
C ASP A 336 -4.34 -5.55 5.66
N ALA A 337 -5.35 -5.36 4.81
CA ALA A 337 -6.63 -4.78 5.23
C ALA A 337 -7.38 -5.69 6.22
N PHE A 338 -7.37 -7.01 6.00
CA PHE A 338 -7.93 -7.97 6.94
C PHE A 338 -7.25 -7.93 8.32
N MET A 339 -5.91 -7.90 8.34
CA MET A 339 -5.15 -7.84 9.59
C MET A 339 -5.38 -6.53 10.34
N ASP A 340 -5.53 -5.42 9.61
CA ASP A 340 -5.85 -4.13 10.23
C ASP A 340 -7.30 -4.14 10.81
N ALA A 341 -8.24 -4.85 10.18
CA ALA A 341 -9.65 -4.94 10.58
C ALA A 341 -9.90 -5.79 11.84
N GLN A 342 -9.15 -6.87 12.07
CA GLN A 342 -9.41 -7.78 13.19
C GLN A 342 -9.09 -7.14 14.56
N ARG A 343 -9.77 -7.61 15.62
CA ARG A 343 -9.64 -7.09 17.00
C ARG A 343 -9.13 -8.11 18.04
N VAL A 344 -8.93 -9.36 17.64
CA VAL A 344 -8.69 -10.49 18.55
C VAL A 344 -7.21 -10.70 18.86
N ASP A 345 -6.36 -10.50 17.86
CA ASP A 345 -4.94 -10.84 17.94
C ASP A 345 -4.07 -9.58 17.80
N ARG A 346 -3.83 -8.93 18.94
CA ARG A 346 -2.98 -7.73 19.01
C ARG A 346 -1.54 -8.01 18.61
N GLU A 347 -1.00 -9.17 19.00
CA GLU A 347 0.38 -9.56 18.69
C GLU A 347 0.58 -9.69 17.19
N ALA A 348 -0.34 -10.37 16.50
CA ALA A 348 -0.31 -10.48 15.04
C ALA A 348 -0.42 -9.12 14.33
N LYS A 349 -1.20 -8.16 14.87
CA LYS A 349 -1.26 -6.80 14.33
C LYS A 349 0.07 -6.06 14.48
N ILE A 350 0.70 -6.16 15.66
CA ILE A 350 2.00 -5.55 15.91
C ILE A 350 3.06 -6.15 14.97
N GLU A 351 3.07 -7.47 14.80
CA GLU A 351 3.98 -8.14 13.87
C GLU A 351 3.75 -7.68 12.42
N ALA A 352 2.48 -7.55 12.00
CA ALA A 352 2.13 -7.05 10.68
C ALA A 352 2.58 -5.59 10.45
N VAL A 353 2.58 -4.74 11.48
CA VAL A 353 3.17 -3.39 11.40
C VAL A 353 4.66 -3.47 11.06
N TYR A 354 5.41 -4.37 11.71
CA TYR A 354 6.84 -4.56 11.41
C TYR A 354 7.08 -5.18 10.03
N ARG A 355 6.22 -6.10 9.56
CA ARG A 355 6.32 -6.70 8.22
C ARG A 355 6.19 -5.69 7.08
N LYS A 356 5.60 -4.51 7.33
CA LYS A 356 5.50 -3.40 6.36
C LYS A 356 6.86 -2.73 6.06
N GLU A 357 7.94 -3.10 6.75
CA GLU A 357 9.30 -2.53 6.62
C GLU A 357 9.80 -2.46 5.16
N THR A 358 9.68 -3.53 4.39
CA THR A 358 10.14 -3.57 2.99
C THR A 358 9.38 -2.58 2.12
N LYS A 359 8.05 -2.48 2.28
CA LYS A 359 7.20 -1.52 1.56
C LYS A 359 7.56 -0.07 1.95
N ALA A 360 7.78 0.18 3.24
CA ALA A 360 8.18 1.49 3.74
C ALA A 360 9.55 1.92 3.19
N ARG A 361 10.54 1.02 3.18
CA ARG A 361 11.86 1.29 2.58
C ARG A 361 11.78 1.60 1.09
N ALA A 362 10.92 0.90 0.35
CA ALA A 362 10.73 1.17 -1.08
C ALA A 362 10.15 2.58 -1.33
N ILE A 363 9.19 3.02 -0.51
CA ILE A 363 8.64 4.39 -0.55
C ILE A 363 9.75 5.42 -0.29
N ILE A 364 10.55 5.22 0.75
CA ILE A 364 11.64 6.13 1.13
C ILE A 364 12.72 6.16 0.05
N GLY A 365 13.16 5.01 -0.45
CA GLY A 365 14.18 4.91 -1.50
C GLY A 365 13.75 5.62 -2.79
N THR A 366 12.48 5.50 -3.18
CA THR A 366 11.91 6.24 -4.32
C THR A 366 12.02 7.75 -4.12
N ALA A 367 11.70 8.24 -2.91
CA ALA A 367 11.83 9.66 -2.58
C ALA A 367 13.29 10.12 -2.56
N VAL A 368 14.20 9.31 -2.00
CA VAL A 368 15.65 9.59 -1.99
C VAL A 368 16.19 9.72 -3.41
N ALA A 369 15.93 8.76 -4.29
CA ALA A 369 16.40 8.81 -5.67
C ALA A 369 15.84 10.03 -6.42
N THR A 370 14.57 10.38 -6.18
CA THR A 370 13.97 11.58 -6.76
C THR A 370 14.63 12.86 -6.24
N ALA A 371 14.89 12.95 -4.93
CA ALA A 371 15.55 14.11 -4.31
C ALA A 371 17.00 14.27 -4.80
N SER A 372 17.75 13.17 -4.88
CA SER A 372 19.11 13.15 -5.43
C SER A 372 19.14 13.61 -6.88
N GLY A 373 18.16 13.19 -7.70
CA GLY A 373 18.02 13.68 -9.07
C GLY A 373 17.74 15.17 -9.15
N VAL A 374 16.85 15.69 -8.29
CA VAL A 374 16.51 17.13 -8.25
C VAL A 374 17.73 17.99 -7.82
N GLY A 375 18.60 17.48 -6.96
CA GLY A 375 19.83 18.17 -6.51
C GLY A 375 21.05 18.07 -7.44
N ALA A 376 20.93 17.46 -8.63
CA ALA A 376 22.04 17.35 -9.59
C ALA A 376 22.44 18.72 -10.18
N VAL A 377 21.52 19.69 -10.14
CA VAL A 377 21.81 21.12 -10.30
C VAL A 377 21.84 21.73 -8.90
N PRO A 378 22.90 22.47 -8.51
CA PRO A 378 22.94 23.14 -7.21
C PRO A 378 21.71 24.02 -7.01
N ILE A 379 20.83 23.66 -6.07
CA ILE A 379 19.61 24.42 -5.78
C ILE A 379 19.97 25.52 -4.80
N PRO A 380 19.75 26.81 -5.14
CA PRO A 380 19.87 27.90 -4.19
C PRO A 380 18.97 27.67 -2.98
N PHE A 381 19.40 28.05 -1.77
CA PHE A 381 18.62 27.77 -0.57
C PHE A 381 17.23 28.44 -0.55
N SER A 382 17.06 29.55 -1.27
CA SER A 382 15.77 30.20 -1.49
C SER A 382 14.73 29.27 -2.15
N ASP A 383 15.19 28.22 -2.85
CA ASP A 383 14.37 27.39 -3.73
C ASP A 383 14.10 25.99 -3.11
N ALA A 384 14.46 25.78 -1.83
CA ALA A 384 14.21 24.55 -1.08
C ALA A 384 12.72 24.14 -1.01
N ALA A 385 11.81 25.08 -1.30
CA ALA A 385 10.37 24.84 -1.47
C ALA A 385 10.04 23.78 -2.54
N LEU A 386 10.93 23.58 -3.52
CA LEU A 386 10.77 22.56 -4.58
C LEU A 386 10.76 21.12 -4.04
N LEU A 387 11.32 20.87 -2.85
CA LEU A 387 11.35 19.54 -2.22
C LEU A 387 10.07 19.23 -1.42
N VAL A 388 9.23 20.23 -1.14
CA VAL A 388 8.04 20.06 -0.30
C VAL A 388 7.06 19.05 -0.87
N PRO A 389 6.67 19.08 -2.16
CA PRO A 389 5.73 18.10 -2.71
C PRO A 389 6.25 16.66 -2.66
N LEU A 390 7.57 16.49 -2.74
CA LEU A 390 8.21 15.18 -2.60
C LEU A 390 8.09 14.65 -1.17
N GLN A 391 8.40 15.49 -0.17
CA GLN A 391 8.24 15.13 1.24
C GLN A 391 6.78 14.83 1.60
N VAL A 392 5.84 15.66 1.13
CA VAL A 392 4.40 15.43 1.33
C VAL A 392 3.95 14.10 0.73
N GLY A 393 4.42 13.76 -0.48
CA GLY A 393 4.07 12.49 -1.11
C GLY A 393 4.62 11.27 -0.40
N MET A 394 5.88 11.34 0.06
CA MET A 394 6.50 10.27 0.85
C MET A 394 5.73 10.03 2.16
N ILE A 395 5.41 11.10 2.90
CA ILE A 395 4.65 11.01 4.16
C ILE A 395 3.23 10.49 3.89
N ALA A 396 2.55 10.95 2.85
CA ALA A 396 1.23 10.46 2.46
C ALA A 396 1.23 8.95 2.15
N SER A 397 2.27 8.48 1.44
CA SER A 397 2.43 7.06 1.10
C SER A 397 2.71 6.21 2.33
N LEU A 398 3.58 6.68 3.24
CA LEU A 398 3.84 6.01 4.52
C LEU A 398 2.58 6.00 5.41
N ALA A 399 1.85 7.10 5.48
CA ALA A 399 0.60 7.19 6.24
C ALA A 399 -0.45 6.22 5.67
N GLY A 400 -0.53 6.10 4.35
CA GLY A 400 -1.39 5.13 3.67
C GLY A 400 -1.04 3.68 4.02
N LEU A 401 0.25 3.37 4.09
CA LEU A 401 0.78 2.05 4.46
C LEU A 401 0.44 1.65 5.91
N TYR A 402 0.53 2.60 6.84
CA TYR A 402 0.25 2.35 8.26
C TYR A 402 -1.21 2.67 8.69
N GLY A 403 -2.04 3.20 7.80
CA GLY A 403 -3.44 3.55 8.09
C GLY A 403 -3.59 4.76 9.02
N LEU A 404 -2.66 5.72 8.94
CA LEU A 404 -2.50 6.83 9.90
C LEU A 404 -2.80 8.21 9.27
N GLN A 405 -3.98 8.39 8.68
CA GLN A 405 -4.32 9.65 8.00
C GLN A 405 -4.46 10.82 8.98
N GLU A 406 -5.30 10.64 10.00
CA GLU A 406 -5.61 11.69 10.95
C GLU A 406 -4.38 12.03 11.78
N GLU A 407 -3.60 11.04 12.14
CA GLU A 407 -2.39 11.16 12.94
C GLU A 407 -1.32 11.93 12.15
N ALA A 408 -1.12 11.61 10.87
CA ALA A 408 -0.22 12.37 10.00
C ALA A 408 -0.63 13.86 9.86
N ILE A 409 -1.94 14.16 9.89
CA ILE A 409 -2.47 15.52 9.75
C ILE A 409 -2.49 16.28 11.09
N LYS A 410 -3.09 15.70 12.13
CA LYS A 410 -3.35 16.31 13.44
C LYS A 410 -2.08 16.37 14.29
N GLN A 411 -1.22 15.36 14.21
CA GLN A 411 0.00 15.30 15.02
C GLN A 411 1.24 15.85 14.27
N SER A 412 1.02 16.78 13.34
CA SER A 412 2.06 17.65 12.80
C SER A 412 3.09 17.06 11.82
N ALA A 413 2.88 15.89 11.20
CA ALA A 413 3.81 15.42 10.14
C ALA A 413 3.86 16.41 8.95
N LEU A 414 2.71 16.99 8.58
CA LEU A 414 2.62 18.04 7.55
C LEU A 414 3.16 19.41 8.01
N PRO A 415 2.74 19.95 9.18
CA PRO A 415 3.37 21.12 9.80
C PRO A 415 4.89 21.00 9.98
N PHE A 416 5.41 19.79 10.17
CA PHE A 416 6.85 19.54 10.26
C PHE A 416 7.57 19.74 8.93
N VAL A 417 6.98 19.30 7.81
CA VAL A 417 7.51 19.61 6.47
C VAL A 417 7.63 21.14 6.29
N ALA A 418 6.61 21.90 6.68
CA ALA A 418 6.63 23.36 6.61
C ALA A 418 7.70 23.98 7.53
N LYS A 419 7.84 23.49 8.77
CA LYS A 419 8.88 23.94 9.71
C LYS A 419 10.30 23.65 9.19
N LEU A 420 10.51 22.49 8.58
CA LEU A 420 11.83 22.11 8.05
C LEU A 420 12.26 22.93 6.86
N VAL A 421 11.34 23.33 5.97
CA VAL A 421 11.64 24.28 4.88
C VAL A 421 12.25 25.56 5.46
N GLY A 422 11.64 26.11 6.53
CA GLY A 422 12.17 27.28 7.24
C GLY A 422 13.52 27.05 7.94
N VAL A 423 13.82 25.81 8.35
CA VAL A 423 15.12 25.45 8.97
C VAL A 423 16.20 25.19 7.91
N PHE A 424 15.84 24.66 6.74
CA PHE A 424 16.74 24.48 5.61
C PHE A 424 17.23 25.83 5.06
N THR A 425 16.36 26.85 5.02
CA THR A 425 16.72 28.23 4.67
C THR A 425 17.62 28.89 5.72
N ALA A 426 17.59 28.43 6.98
CA ALA A 426 18.34 29.04 8.09
C ALA A 426 19.75 28.44 8.34
N THR A 427 20.28 27.59 7.45
CA THR A 427 21.63 26.95 7.49
C THR A 427 21.90 25.92 8.60
N THR A 428 21.04 25.78 9.61
CA THR A 428 21.36 24.99 10.83
C THR A 428 21.39 23.46 10.61
N LEU A 429 20.53 22.89 9.77
CA LEU A 429 20.56 21.45 9.44
C LEU A 429 21.69 21.07 8.47
N LEU A 430 22.11 22.03 7.63
CA LEU A 430 23.12 21.85 6.60
C LEU A 430 24.54 21.91 7.18
N LYS A 431 24.78 22.75 8.20
CA LYS A 431 26.04 22.75 8.97
C LYS A 431 26.38 21.39 9.59
N LEU A 432 25.41 20.49 9.72
CA LEU A 432 25.61 19.13 10.20
C LEU A 432 26.14 18.18 9.13
N ILE A 433 26.19 18.58 7.86
CA ILE A 433 26.75 17.79 6.76
C ILE A 433 28.13 18.39 6.40
N PRO A 434 29.24 17.67 6.66
CA PRO A 434 30.59 18.18 6.42
C PRO A 434 30.84 18.53 4.94
N GLY A 435 31.53 19.65 4.68
CA GLY A 435 31.97 20.05 3.33
C GLY A 435 30.94 20.82 2.48
N LEU A 436 29.84 21.28 3.08
CA LEU A 436 28.78 22.01 2.38
C LEU A 436 29.09 23.50 2.17
N GLY A 437 28.86 23.98 0.95
CA GLY A 437 28.81 25.40 0.57
C GLY A 437 27.38 25.99 0.62
N ASN A 438 27.15 27.09 -0.10
CA ASN A 438 25.88 27.84 -0.05
C ASN A 438 24.73 27.26 -0.92
N ALA A 439 24.74 25.95 -1.24
CA ALA A 439 23.73 25.32 -2.10
C ALA A 439 23.44 23.86 -1.70
N VAL A 440 22.23 23.37 -2.03
CA VAL A 440 21.86 21.96 -1.86
C VAL A 440 22.25 21.17 -3.11
N ASN A 441 23.09 20.14 -2.96
CA ASN A 441 23.44 19.20 -4.03
C ASN A 441 22.70 17.86 -3.89
N ALA A 442 22.86 16.97 -4.87
CA ALA A 442 22.22 15.66 -4.96
C ALA A 442 22.41 14.81 -3.68
N ALA A 443 23.65 14.69 -3.21
CA ALA A 443 23.99 13.88 -2.04
C ALA A 443 23.31 14.40 -0.76
N VAL A 444 23.26 15.73 -0.61
CA VAL A 444 22.64 16.40 0.53
C VAL A 444 21.12 16.25 0.49
N ALA A 445 20.51 16.45 -0.68
CA ALA A 445 19.07 16.27 -0.89
C ALA A 445 18.63 14.82 -0.60
N GLY A 446 19.38 13.84 -1.10
CA GLY A 446 19.14 12.42 -0.85
C GLY A 446 19.27 12.05 0.62
N THR A 447 20.36 12.48 1.27
CA THR A 447 20.62 12.22 2.70
C THR A 447 19.50 12.74 3.59
N LEU A 448 19.08 14.00 3.36
CA LEU A 448 18.02 14.63 4.14
C LEU A 448 16.67 13.93 3.92
N THR A 449 16.37 13.54 2.67
CA THR A 449 15.13 12.84 2.33
C THR A 449 15.10 11.44 2.96
N GLY A 450 16.21 10.71 2.94
CA GLY A 450 16.32 9.38 3.56
C GLY A 450 16.16 9.45 5.07
N ALA A 451 16.86 10.38 5.72
CA ALA A 451 16.72 10.61 7.15
C ALA A 451 15.29 11.00 7.53
N MET A 452 14.64 11.88 6.74
CA MET A 452 13.26 12.27 6.95
C MET A 452 12.30 11.08 6.86
N GLY A 453 12.42 10.29 5.79
CA GLY A 453 11.58 9.14 5.56
C GLY A 453 11.68 8.11 6.67
N LEU A 454 12.89 7.80 7.14
CA LEU A 454 13.12 6.86 8.24
C LEU A 454 12.59 7.40 9.58
N PHE A 455 12.76 8.70 9.82
CA PHE A 455 12.25 9.34 11.03
C PHE A 455 10.72 9.29 11.09
N VAL A 456 10.04 9.64 9.99
CA VAL A 456 8.58 9.53 9.86
C VAL A 456 8.12 8.08 10.01
N LYS A 457 8.79 7.13 9.32
CA LYS A 457 8.49 5.70 9.42
C LYS A 457 8.52 5.20 10.86
N LYS A 458 9.60 5.49 11.61
CA LYS A 458 9.77 5.07 13.00
C LYS A 458 8.62 5.59 13.88
N ASN A 459 8.31 6.87 13.73
CA ASN A 459 7.22 7.53 14.43
C ASN A 459 5.84 6.91 14.09
N PHE A 460 5.58 6.60 12.81
CA PHE A 460 4.34 5.93 12.40
C PHE A 460 4.23 4.50 12.92
N ILE A 461 5.33 3.75 13.00
CA ILE A 461 5.34 2.43 13.66
C ILE A 461 4.94 2.57 15.13
N GLU A 462 5.55 3.52 15.86
CA GLU A 462 5.23 3.77 17.27
C GLU A 462 3.76 4.17 17.47
N SER A 463 3.23 5.06 16.62
CA SER A 463 1.81 5.47 16.65
C SER A 463 0.86 4.31 16.30
N ALA A 464 1.18 3.50 15.28
CA ALA A 464 0.38 2.35 14.90
C ALA A 464 0.29 1.31 16.04
N ILE A 465 1.42 1.03 16.70
CA ILE A 465 1.46 0.12 17.85
C ILE A 465 0.68 0.69 19.04
N ALA A 466 0.84 1.98 19.34
CA ALA A 466 0.08 2.63 20.41
C ALA A 466 -1.44 2.53 20.19
N LYS A 467 -1.89 2.73 18.95
CA LYS A 467 -3.30 2.57 18.54
C LYS A 467 -3.79 1.13 18.72
N ILE A 468 -2.99 0.14 18.34
CA ILE A 468 -3.33 -1.29 18.54
C ILE A 468 -3.45 -1.63 20.03
N GLU A 469 -2.58 -1.05 20.87
CA GLU A 469 -2.56 -1.31 22.31
C GLU A 469 -3.57 -0.47 23.10
N GLY A 470 -4.28 0.46 22.45
CA GLY A 470 -5.23 1.38 23.10
C GLY A 470 -4.55 2.38 24.03
N ARG A 471 -3.26 2.65 23.82
CA ARG A 471 -2.47 3.62 24.58
C ARG A 471 -2.73 5.03 24.05
N PRO A 472 -2.56 6.08 24.88
CA PRO A 472 -2.42 7.43 24.37
C PRO A 472 -1.34 7.47 23.29
N GLU A 473 -1.66 8.10 22.17
CA GLU A 473 -0.73 8.24 21.06
C GLU A 473 0.52 8.96 21.58
N PRO A 474 1.73 8.42 21.34
CA PRO A 474 2.95 9.14 21.70
C PRO A 474 2.91 10.47 20.93
N PRO A 475 3.21 11.61 21.57
CA PRO A 475 3.27 12.87 20.86
C PRO A 475 4.28 12.69 19.73
N LEU A 476 3.83 12.75 18.46
CA LEU A 476 4.74 12.66 17.33
C LEU A 476 5.82 13.73 17.50
N LYS A 477 7.04 13.26 17.74
CA LYS A 477 8.16 14.11 18.13
C LYS A 477 8.80 14.73 16.89
N PHE A 478 7.99 15.33 16.03
CA PHE A 478 8.43 16.11 14.89
C PHE A 478 9.04 17.44 15.36
N ASP A 479 10.12 17.30 16.12
CA ASP A 479 10.93 18.31 16.75
C ASP A 479 12.26 18.39 16.00
N ILE A 480 12.69 19.63 15.76
CA ILE A 480 13.88 19.90 14.95
C ILE A 480 15.15 19.39 15.64
N GLU A 481 15.25 19.46 16.96
CA GLU A 481 16.42 18.99 17.72
C GLU A 481 16.49 17.46 17.75
N LEU A 482 15.36 16.78 17.89
CA LEU A 482 15.29 15.33 17.78
C LEU A 482 15.63 14.86 16.37
N PHE A 483 15.13 15.55 15.34
CA PHE A 483 15.51 15.24 13.96
C PHE A 483 17.00 15.51 13.69
N LYS A 484 17.60 16.58 14.23
CA LYS A 484 19.05 16.83 14.15
C LYS A 484 19.86 15.68 14.78
N THR A 485 19.42 15.22 15.95
CA THR A 485 20.06 14.11 16.66
C THR A 485 19.99 12.83 15.83
N PHE A 486 18.81 12.51 15.31
CA PHE A 486 18.59 11.38 14.41
C PHE A 486 19.43 11.48 13.13
N LEU A 487 19.47 12.65 12.50
CA LEU A 487 20.25 12.91 11.29
C LEU A 487 21.76 12.70 11.52
N ASN A 488 22.27 13.05 12.71
CA ASN A 488 23.66 12.81 13.07
C ASN A 488 23.96 11.31 13.26
N GLU A 489 23.04 10.56 13.87
CA GLU A 489 23.16 9.09 13.99
C GLU A 489 23.08 8.39 12.63
N TYR A 490 22.11 8.75 11.79
CA TYR A 490 21.94 8.23 10.43
C TYR A 490 23.23 8.36 9.58
N LYS A 491 23.96 9.47 9.74
CA LYS A 491 25.25 9.69 9.06
C LYS A 491 26.36 8.81 9.60
N LYS A 492 26.45 8.62 10.93
CA LYS A 492 27.47 7.74 11.54
C LYS A 492 27.38 6.31 11.03
N HIS A 493 26.19 5.87 10.62
CA HIS A 493 25.96 4.55 10.03
C HIS A 493 26.03 4.53 8.49
N GLY A 494 26.53 5.61 7.86
CA GLY A 494 26.76 5.66 6.41
C GLY A 494 25.48 5.61 5.58
N GLY A 495 24.36 6.10 6.11
CA GLY A 495 23.05 6.01 5.47
C GLY A 495 22.48 4.58 5.39
N LYS A 496 23.19 3.58 5.95
CA LYS A 496 22.70 2.23 6.16
C LYS A 496 22.05 2.14 7.54
N MET A 497 20.94 1.39 7.60
CA MET A 497 19.96 1.48 8.67
C MET A 497 20.45 1.05 10.06
N ILE A 498 19.90 1.73 11.07
CA ILE A 498 19.44 1.13 12.34
C ILE A 498 18.14 0.38 12.05
#